data_AF-A0A920JPE8-F1
#
_entry.id   AF-A0A920JPE8-F1
#
_cell.length_a   1.000
_cell.length_b   1.000
_cell.length_c   1.000
_cell.angle_alpha   90.00
_cell.angle_beta   90.00
_cell.angle_gamma   90.00
#
_symmetry.space_group_name_H-M   'P 1'
#
loop_
_entity.id
_entity.type
_entity.pdbx_description
1 polymer ?
#
loop_
_entity_poly.entity_id
_entity_poly.type
_entity_poly.pdbx_seq_one_letter_code
_entity_poly.pdbx_strand_id
1 'polypeptide(L)'
;MQTKTFDLGGQSVKIETGLLAKQSTASVTVDIEGTVILATLVADKNDSDRDFFPLTVITLKKHMQREKFQVVFLNEKVVQAKKRP
;
A
#
# COMPACT_ATOMS: atom_id res chain seq x y z
N MET A 1 1.46 -14.71 -9.07
CA MET A 1 1.58 -14.56 -7.61
C MET A 1 3.01 -14.91 -7.25
N GLN A 2 3.72 -14.03 -6.54
CA GLN A 2 5.09 -14.28 -6.10
C GLN A 2 5.16 -14.18 -4.58
N THR A 3 5.94 -15.08 -3.97
CA THR A 3 6.15 -15.12 -2.52
C THR A 3 7.65 -15.23 -2.25
N LYS A 4 8.16 -14.42 -1.33
CA LYS A 4 9.53 -14.48 -0.84
C LYS A 4 9.51 -14.46 0.68
N THR A 5 10.25 -15.38 1.27
CA THR A 5 10.43 -15.47 2.72
C THR A 5 11.91 -15.36 3.02
N PHE A 6 12.26 -14.55 4.00
CA PHE A 6 13.62 -14.41 4.49
C PHE A 6 13.60 -14.05 5.97
N ASP A 7 14.70 -14.34 6.66
CA ASP A 7 14.83 -13.99 8.06
C ASP A 7 15.45 -12.59 8.20
N LEU A 8 14.88 -11.77 9.07
CA LEU A 8 15.35 -10.43 9.38
C LEU A 8 15.34 -10.26 10.90
N GLY A 9 16.53 -10.13 11.51
CA GLY A 9 16.64 -9.92 12.96
C GLY A 9 16.02 -11.04 13.81
N GLY A 10 16.06 -12.28 13.32
CA GLY A 10 15.49 -13.46 13.98
C GLY A 10 13.98 -13.65 13.78
N GLN A 11 13.32 -12.76 13.04
CA GLN A 11 11.91 -12.87 12.68
C GLN A 11 11.79 -13.31 11.23
N SER A 12 10.86 -14.24 10.95
CA SER A 12 10.57 -14.67 9.58
C SER A 12 9.67 -13.63 8.90
N VAL A 13 10.17 -13.01 7.83
CA VAL A 13 9.45 -12.02 7.04
C VAL A 13 8.97 -12.67 5.76
N LYS A 14 7.66 -12.65 5.54
CA LYS A 14 7.02 -13.14 4.32
C LYS A 14 6.47 -11.97 3.51
N ILE A 15 6.87 -11.86 2.26
CA ILE A 15 6.39 -10.85 1.30
C ILE A 15 5.67 -11.54 0.16
N GLU A 16 4.44 -11.11 -0.12
CA GLU A 16 3.59 -11.65 -1.18
C GLU A 16 3.08 -10.55 -2.11
N THR A 17 3.07 -10.81 -3.42
CA THR A 17 2.54 -9.89 -4.43
C THR A 17 1.53 -10.57 -5.35
N GLY A 18 0.54 -9.79 -5.81
CA GLY A 18 -0.47 -10.23 -6.77
C GLY A 18 -1.55 -11.17 -6.21
N LEU A 19 -1.59 -11.38 -4.88
CA LEU A 19 -2.66 -12.14 -4.22
C LEU A 19 -3.89 -11.25 -3.96
N LEU A 20 -3.67 -10.07 -3.34
CA LEU A 20 -4.70 -9.11 -2.97
C LEU A 20 -4.66 -7.86 -3.84
N ALA A 21 -5.75 -7.09 -3.85
CA ALA A 21 -5.85 -5.78 -4.52
C ALA A 21 -5.38 -5.79 -6.00
N LYS A 22 -5.77 -6.81 -6.77
CA LYS A 22 -5.35 -7.02 -8.18
C LYS A 22 -5.71 -5.88 -9.15
N GLN A 23 -6.61 -4.99 -8.74
CA GLN A 23 -7.00 -3.80 -9.50
C GLN A 23 -6.06 -2.60 -9.28
N SER A 24 -5.18 -2.67 -8.27
CA SER A 24 -4.15 -1.66 -8.05
C SER A 24 -2.98 -1.86 -9.01
N THR A 25 -2.23 -0.80 -9.29
CA THR A 25 -1.03 -0.86 -10.13
C THR A 25 0.01 -1.78 -9.51
N ALA A 26 0.17 -1.74 -8.19
CA ALA A 26 0.98 -2.68 -7.43
C ALA A 26 0.39 -2.93 -6.04
N SER A 27 0.53 -4.16 -5.56
CA SER A 27 0.16 -4.53 -4.19
C SER A 27 1.17 -5.49 -3.58
N VAL A 28 1.43 -5.30 -2.29
CA VAL A 28 2.35 -6.11 -1.49
C VAL A 28 1.69 -6.40 -0.15
N THR A 29 1.65 -7.68 0.22
CA THR A 29 1.32 -8.11 1.57
C THR A 29 2.62 -8.47 2.27
N VAL A 30 2.84 -7.94 3.46
CA VAL A 30 3.97 -8.28 4.33
C VAL A 30 3.41 -8.90 5.59
N ASP A 31 3.88 -10.09 5.92
CA ASP A 31 3.56 -10.79 7.17
C ASP A 31 4.85 -10.99 7.97
N ILE A 32 4.83 -10.52 9.21
CA ILE A 32 5.90 -10.70 10.19
C ILE A 32 5.24 -11.24 11.45
N GLU A 33 5.44 -12.52 11.72
CA GLU A 33 4.96 -13.21 12.93
C GLU A 33 3.47 -12.95 13.25
N GLY A 34 2.60 -12.90 12.24
CA GLY A 34 1.16 -12.67 12.40
C GLY A 34 0.74 -11.19 12.42
N THR A 35 1.68 -10.26 12.27
CA THR A 35 1.38 -8.86 11.93
C THR A 35 1.38 -8.71 10.42
N VAL A 36 0.21 -8.43 9.85
CA VAL A 36 0.02 -8.37 8.39
C VAL A 36 -0.23 -6.92 7.93
N ILE A 37 0.55 -6.48 6.95
CA ILE A 37 0.40 -5.18 6.30
C ILE A 37 0.07 -5.41 4.82
N LEU A 38 -0.97 -4.74 4.33
CA LEU A 38 -1.28 -4.66 2.90
C LEU A 38 -0.94 -3.25 2.39
N ALA A 39 0.09 -3.14 1.56
CA ALA A 39 0.41 -1.92 0.84
C ALA A 39 -0.14 -2.01 -0.58
N THR A 40 -0.83 -0.95 -1.02
CA THR A 40 -1.35 -0.81 -2.38
C THR A 40 -0.91 0.51 -2.97
N LEU A 41 -0.55 0.50 -4.25
CA LEU A 41 -0.14 1.68 -5.02
C LEU A 41 -0.99 1.77 -6.28
N VAL A 42 -1.54 2.96 -6.51
CA VAL A 42 -2.24 3.34 -7.73
C VAL A 42 -1.57 4.59 -8.27
N ALA A 43 -0.99 4.45 -9.46
CA ALA A 43 -0.37 5.54 -10.21
C ALA A 43 -1.08 5.69 -11.55
N ASP A 44 -1.21 6.94 -12.01
CA ASP A 44 -1.65 7.20 -13.38
C ASP A 44 -0.50 6.84 -14.33
N LYS A 45 -0.81 6.38 -15.54
CA LYS A 45 0.19 6.02 -16.55
C LYS A 45 0.45 7.16 -17.54
N ASN A 46 -0.36 8.21 -17.49
CA ASN A 46 -0.24 9.34 -18.39
C ASN A 46 0.75 10.35 -17.82
N ASP A 47 1.63 10.85 -18.68
CA ASP A 47 2.47 11.99 -18.34
C ASP A 47 1.62 13.21 -18.03
N SER A 48 2.11 14.02 -17.10
CA SER A 48 1.42 15.19 -16.62
C SER A 48 2.33 16.40 -16.66
N ASP A 49 1.93 17.45 -17.37
CA ASP A 49 2.62 18.76 -17.43
C ASP A 49 2.48 19.57 -16.13
N ARG A 50 2.34 18.90 -14.99
CA ARG A 50 2.21 19.52 -13.67
C ARG A 50 3.59 19.76 -13.08
N ASP A 51 3.82 20.97 -12.59
CA ASP A 51 5.05 21.32 -11.87
C ASP A 51 5.17 20.69 -10.46
N PHE A 52 4.18 19.89 -10.05
CA PHE A 52 4.12 19.27 -8.72
C PHE A 52 3.61 17.82 -8.78
N PHE A 53 4.19 16.94 -7.95
CA PHE A 53 3.84 15.53 -7.85
C PHE A 53 2.84 15.27 -6.71
N PRO A 54 1.56 14.96 -7.00
CA PRO A 54 0.51 14.86 -5.98
C PRO A 54 0.51 13.48 -5.31
N LEU A 55 1.47 13.24 -4.42
CA LEU A 55 1.55 12.01 -3.63
C LEU A 55 0.60 12.07 -2.43
N THR A 56 -0.34 11.14 -2.35
CA THR A 56 -1.17 10.94 -1.16
C THR A 56 -0.84 9.60 -0.50
N VAL A 57 -0.51 9.63 0.79
CA VAL A 57 -0.35 8.44 1.63
C VAL A 57 -1.51 8.37 2.60
N ILE A 58 -2.30 7.31 2.52
CA ILE A 58 -3.39 7.04 3.47
C ILE A 58 -3.05 5.79 4.25
N THR A 59 -3.02 5.89 5.58
CA THR A 59 -2.83 4.76 6.47
C THR A 59 -4.13 4.45 7.18
N LEU A 60 -4.59 3.20 7.08
CA LEU A 60 -5.76 2.70 7.79
C LEU A 60 -5.32 1.57 8.71
N LYS A 61 -5.49 1.79 10.00
CA LYS A 61 -5.20 0.79 11.03
C LYS A 61 -6.50 0.13 11.47
N LYS A 62 -6.65 -1.16 11.21
CA LYS A 62 -7.76 -1.95 11.75
C LYS A 62 -7.25 -2.82 12.89
N HIS A 63 -7.73 -2.56 14.10
CA HIS A 63 -7.37 -3.35 15.26
C HIS A 63 -8.37 -4.50 15.41
N MET A 64 -8.01 -5.67 14.88
CA MET A 64 -8.73 -6.92 15.14
C MET A 64 -8.02 -7.61 16.31
N GLN A 65 -8.78 -8.16 17.26
CA GLN A 65 -8.34 -8.68 18.57
C GLN A 65 -7.21 -9.75 18.55
N ARG A 66 -6.72 -10.20 17.39
CA ARG A 66 -5.66 -11.22 17.26
C ARG A 66 -4.60 -10.93 16.19
N GLU A 67 -4.88 -10.08 15.20
CA GLU A 67 -3.97 -9.79 14.09
C GLU A 67 -4.04 -8.29 13.76
N LYS A 68 -2.90 -7.60 13.80
CA LYS A 68 -2.82 -6.20 13.39
C LYS A 68 -2.83 -6.15 11.87
N PHE A 69 -3.92 -5.67 11.29
CA PHE A 69 -4.03 -5.45 9.84
C PHE A 69 -3.88 -3.95 9.54
N GLN A 70 -2.80 -3.57 8.87
CA GLN A 70 -2.63 -2.19 8.39
C GLN A 70 -2.74 -2.16 6.87
N VAL A 71 -3.57 -1.27 6.36
CA VAL A 71 -3.68 -1.03 4.93
C VAL A 71 -3.10 0.33 4.60
N VAL A 72 -2.10 0.35 3.73
CA VAL A 72 -1.50 1.58 3.21
C VAL A 72 -1.97 1.75 1.77
N PHE A 73 -2.60 2.88 1.49
CA PHE A 73 -2.98 3.29 0.15
C PHE A 73 -2.07 4.44 -0.29
N LEU A 74 -1.30 4.19 -1.34
CA LEU A 74 -0.53 5.19 -2.07
C LEU A 74 -1.31 5.52 -3.33
N ASN A 75 -1.76 6.78 -3.46
CA ASN A 75 -2.55 7.21 -4.61
C ASN A 75 -1.97 8.49 -5.20
N GLU A 76 -1.85 8.52 -6.51
CA GLU A 76 -1.48 9.70 -7.30
C GLU A 76 -2.72 10.52 -7.71
N LYS A 77 -3.71 10.63 -6.83
CA LYS A 77 -4.89 11.47 -7.10
C LYS A 77 -4.79 12.78 -6.35
N VAL A 78 -4.71 13.84 -7.15
CA VAL A 78 -4.96 15.23 -6.76
C VAL A 78 -6.24 15.31 -5.93
N VAL A 79 -6.11 15.68 -4.65
CA VAL A 79 -7.17 16.45 -4.00
C VAL A 79 -7.19 17.77 -4.73
N GLN A 80 -8.13 17.94 -5.68
CA GLN A 80 -8.42 19.26 -6.19
C GLN A 80 -8.99 19.99 -4.98
N ALA A 81 -8.17 20.83 -4.34
CA ALA A 81 -8.65 21.79 -3.38
C ALA A 81 -9.67 22.66 -4.13
N LYS A 82 -10.94 22.34 -3.92
CA LYS A 82 -12.10 23.05 -4.44
C LYS A 82 -11.93 24.49 -3.99
N LYS A 83 -11.47 25.38 -4.89
CA LYS A 83 -11.68 26.83 -4.72
C LYS A 83 -13.19 27.00 -4.63
N ARG A 84 -13.68 27.17 -3.41
CA ARG A 84 -15.06 27.60 -3.16
C ARG A 84 -15.20 28.98 -3.83
N PRO A 85 -16.27 29.22 -4.59
CA PRO A 85 -16.58 30.57 -5.07
C PRO A 85 -16.78 31.54 -3.90
#